data_AF-K2CUP3-F1
#
_entry.id   AF-K2CUP3-F1
#
_cell.length_a   1.000
_cell.length_b   1.000
_cell.length_c   1.000
_cell.angle_alpha   90.00
_cell.angle_beta   90.00
_cell.angle_gamma   90.00
#
_symmetry.space_group_name_H-M   'P 1'
#
loop_
_entity.id
_entity.type
_entity.pdbx_description
1 polymer ?
#
loop_
_entity_poly.entity_id
_entity_poly.type
_entity_poly.pdbx_seq_one_letter_code
_entity_poly.pdbx_strand_id
1 'polypeptide(L)'
;MKTYAILAIPILAFFVMLFVYTKAVGPIPFSVSSVTTSKTDTFNVTGEGIVVAKPDIATLSVGITAQASTVKTAQDQISSAINKVSDAIKKLGIEQKDIQTQNYQINPNYDFQGPTQRITGYSASTNLSIKVRNIDLVNQVIDSATENGANQVGGIDRKSGSAG
;
A
#
# COMPACT_ATOMS: atom_id res chain seq x y z
N MET A 1 79.22 5.25 -56.35
CA MET A 1 77.83 5.74 -56.15
C MET A 1 76.95 5.48 -57.40
N LYS A 2 76.81 4.23 -57.87
CA LYS A 2 76.02 3.89 -59.09
C LYS A 2 75.31 2.52 -58.96
N THR A 3 74.72 2.21 -57.80
CA THR A 3 74.00 0.92 -57.58
C THR A 3 72.54 1.09 -57.13
N TYR A 4 72.12 2.28 -56.69
CA TYR A 4 70.74 2.56 -56.30
C TYR A 4 69.78 2.83 -57.47
N ALA A 5 70.30 3.13 -58.66
CA ALA A 5 69.48 3.47 -59.83
C ALA A 5 68.81 2.25 -60.51
N ILE A 6 69.39 1.04 -60.37
CA ILE A 6 68.90 -0.17 -61.06
C ILE A 6 67.75 -0.85 -60.28
N LEU A 7 67.69 -0.67 -58.95
CA LEU A 7 66.60 -1.18 -58.10
C LEU A 7 65.37 -0.25 -58.03
N ALA A 8 65.49 1.02 -58.45
CA ALA A 8 64.40 1.98 -58.41
C ALA A 8 63.37 1.80 -59.56
N ILE A 9 63.81 1.29 -60.71
CA ILE A 9 62.98 1.09 -61.90
C ILE A 9 61.86 0.07 -61.70
N PRO A 10 62.08 -1.14 -61.13
CA PRO A 10 60.99 -2.10 -60.91
C PRO A 10 59.99 -1.65 -59.85
N ILE A 11 60.44 -0.91 -58.83
CA ILE A 11 59.56 -0.39 -57.76
C ILE A 11 58.62 0.68 -58.31
N LEU A 12 59.13 1.56 -59.17
CA LEU A 12 58.32 2.59 -59.83
C LEU A 12 57.34 1.98 -60.84
N ALA A 13 57.77 0.97 -61.61
CA ALA A 13 56.89 0.24 -62.53
C ALA A 13 55.76 -0.49 -61.80
N PHE A 14 56.04 -1.08 -60.63
CA PHE A 14 55.03 -1.72 -59.79
C PHE A 14 53.99 -0.72 -59.26
N PHE A 15 54.44 0.47 -58.83
CA PHE A 15 53.54 1.53 -58.38
C PHE A 15 52.66 2.09 -59.50
N VAL A 16 53.22 2.27 -60.70
CA VAL A 16 52.46 2.76 -61.87
C VAL A 16 51.45 1.71 -62.34
N MET A 17 51.83 0.42 -62.35
CA MET A 17 50.92 -0.67 -62.71
C MET A 17 49.79 -0.82 -61.70
N LEU A 18 50.08 -0.68 -60.39
CA LEU A 18 49.08 -0.66 -59.33
C LEU A 18 48.12 0.54 -59.51
N PHE A 19 48.65 1.72 -59.83
CA PHE A 19 47.85 2.92 -60.04
C PHE A 19 46.91 2.77 -61.24
N VAL A 20 47.37 2.25 -62.37
CA VAL A 20 46.52 1.98 -63.55
C VAL A 20 45.46 0.93 -63.25
N TYR A 21 45.79 -0.10 -62.46
CA TYR A 21 44.83 -1.13 -62.05
C TYR A 21 43.67 -0.57 -61.22
N THR A 22 43.94 0.40 -60.32
CA THR A 22 42.88 1.07 -59.55
C THR A 22 41.94 1.94 -60.39
N LYS A 23 42.38 2.39 -61.59
CA LYS A 23 41.57 3.24 -62.48
C LYS A 23 40.72 2.43 -63.47
N ALA A 24 41.20 1.26 -63.91
CA ALA A 24 40.52 0.44 -64.92
C ALA A 24 39.46 -0.52 -64.34
N VAL A 25 39.66 -1.04 -63.12
CA VAL A 25 38.81 -2.10 -62.55
C VAL A 25 37.69 -1.56 -61.63
N GLY A 26 37.64 -0.24 -61.41
CA GLY A 26 36.67 0.39 -60.52
C GLY A 26 36.97 0.14 -59.02
N PRO A 27 36.35 0.90 -58.11
CA PRO A 27 36.60 0.77 -56.68
C PRO A 27 36.21 -0.63 -56.19
N ILE A 28 37.12 -1.26 -55.46
CA ILE A 28 36.91 -2.57 -54.84
C ILE A 28 35.68 -2.47 -53.91
N PRO A 29 34.67 -3.35 -54.01
CA PRO A 29 33.53 -3.33 -53.11
C PRO A 29 33.98 -3.84 -51.74
N PHE A 30 34.56 -2.96 -50.92
CA PHE A 30 34.72 -3.23 -49.50
C PHE A 30 33.38 -2.96 -48.81
N SER A 31 32.67 -4.03 -48.43
CA SER A 31 31.55 -3.92 -47.51
C SER A 31 32.08 -3.54 -46.13
N VAL A 32 32.17 -2.24 -45.88
CA VAL A 32 32.35 -1.73 -44.51
C VAL A 32 31.02 -1.94 -43.80
N SER A 33 30.93 -3.03 -43.03
CA SER A 33 29.86 -3.19 -42.04
C SER A 33 30.00 -2.06 -41.04
N SER A 34 29.26 -0.98 -41.29
CA SER A 34 29.15 0.13 -40.37
C SER A 34 28.37 -0.41 -39.18
N VAL A 35 29.08 -0.80 -38.12
CA VAL A 35 28.42 -1.02 -36.83
C VAL A 35 28.02 0.36 -36.35
N THR A 36 26.79 0.77 -36.67
CA THR A 36 26.16 1.90 -36.00
C THR A 36 26.01 1.49 -34.54
N THR A 37 27.03 1.76 -33.73
CA THR A 37 26.85 1.86 -32.29
C THR A 37 25.94 3.05 -32.09
N SER A 38 24.63 2.79 -32.11
CA SER A 38 23.64 3.75 -31.66
C SER A 38 24.01 4.04 -30.22
N LYS A 39 24.56 5.23 -29.97
CA LYS A 39 24.74 5.74 -28.64
C LYS A 39 23.34 5.91 -28.08
N THR A 40 22.85 4.87 -27.41
CA THR A 40 21.56 4.94 -26.75
C THR A 40 21.74 5.85 -25.55
N ASP A 41 21.51 7.14 -25.74
CA ASP A 41 21.25 8.08 -24.66
C ASP A 41 19.88 7.73 -24.06
N THR A 42 19.77 6.53 -23.47
CA THR A 42 18.59 6.10 -22.72
C THR A 42 18.70 6.70 -21.34
N PHE A 43 18.03 7.83 -21.14
CA PHE A 43 17.77 8.34 -19.81
C PHE A 43 16.62 7.52 -19.21
N ASN A 44 16.94 6.44 -18.51
CA ASN A 44 15.93 5.60 -17.85
C ASN A 44 15.57 6.25 -16.51
N VAL A 45 14.41 6.91 -16.45
CA VAL A 45 13.84 7.44 -15.21
C VAL A 45 12.79 6.47 -14.69
N THR A 46 13.08 5.81 -13.58
CA THR A 46 12.07 5.09 -12.80
C THR A 46 11.37 6.12 -11.91
N GLY A 47 10.20 6.61 -12.35
CA GLY A 47 9.32 7.38 -11.50
C GLY A 47 8.54 6.45 -10.58
N GLU A 48 8.94 6.33 -9.31
CA GLU A 48 8.15 5.65 -8.30
C GLU A 48 7.03 6.59 -7.84
N GLY A 49 5.91 6.56 -8.55
CA GLY A 49 4.70 7.26 -8.15
C GLY A 49 4.05 6.56 -6.97
N ILE A 50 4.49 6.83 -5.74
CA ILE A 50 3.76 6.40 -4.55
C ILE A 50 2.47 7.25 -4.47
N VAL A 51 1.39 6.74 -5.05
CA VAL A 51 0.05 7.28 -4.79
C VAL A 51 -0.34 6.84 -3.39
N VAL A 52 -0.07 7.71 -2.40
CA VAL A 52 -0.69 7.58 -1.08
C VAL A 52 -2.14 8.00 -1.24
N ALA A 53 -3.00 7.09 -1.70
CA ALA A 53 -4.42 7.30 -1.67
C ALA A 53 -4.83 7.39 -0.19
N LYS A 54 -5.24 8.59 0.26
CA LYS A 54 -5.98 8.70 1.52
C LYS A 54 -7.21 7.82 1.35
N PRO A 55 -7.46 6.83 2.23
CA PRO A 55 -8.64 6.00 2.10
C PRO A 55 -9.87 6.89 2.21
N ASP A 56 -10.72 6.86 1.18
CA ASP A 56 -11.96 7.65 1.13
C ASP A 56 -12.99 7.18 2.17
N ILE A 57 -12.78 5.99 2.74
CA ILE A 57 -13.64 5.40 3.76
C ILE A 57 -12.77 4.68 4.79
N ALA A 58 -12.92 5.03 6.06
CA ALA A 58 -12.37 4.31 7.20
C ALA A 58 -13.46 3.48 7.86
N THR A 59 -13.15 2.25 8.28
CA THR A 59 -14.03 1.48 9.16
C THR A 59 -13.38 1.43 10.54
N LEU A 60 -14.06 2.04 11.50
CA LEU A 60 -13.65 2.03 12.90
C LEU A 60 -14.39 0.90 13.62
N SER A 61 -13.68 0.12 14.44
CA SER A 61 -14.28 -0.86 15.33
C SER A 61 -14.16 -0.38 16.77
N VAL A 62 -15.28 -0.37 17.49
CA VAL A 62 -15.36 0.17 18.85
C VAL A 62 -16.05 -0.84 19.75
N GLY A 63 -15.30 -1.40 20.70
CA GLY A 63 -15.81 -2.33 21.69
C GLY A 63 -16.40 -1.64 22.92
N ILE A 64 -17.52 -2.19 23.38
CA ILE A 64 -18.22 -1.83 24.60
C ILE A 64 -18.27 -3.09 25.47
N THR A 65 -17.77 -2.97 26.69
CA THR A 65 -17.84 -4.04 27.69
C THR A 65 -18.53 -3.55 28.95
N ALA A 66 -19.39 -4.38 29.53
CA ALA A 66 -20.06 -4.10 30.79
C ALA A 66 -19.98 -5.32 31.70
N GLN A 67 -19.82 -5.08 33.00
CA GLN A 67 -19.74 -6.12 34.01
C GLN A 67 -20.81 -5.89 35.05
N ALA A 68 -21.60 -6.92 35.35
CA ALA A 68 -22.65 -6.83 36.35
C ALA A 68 -22.86 -8.17 37.07
N SER A 69 -23.53 -8.12 38.21
CA SER A 69 -23.86 -9.31 39.02
C SER A 69 -24.82 -10.26 38.31
N THR A 70 -25.62 -9.76 37.37
CA THR A 70 -26.59 -10.54 36.60
C THR A 70 -26.42 -10.31 35.11
N VAL A 71 -26.76 -11.31 34.30
CA VAL A 71 -26.80 -11.20 32.83
C VAL A 71 -27.67 -10.01 32.42
N LYS A 72 -28.90 -9.92 32.96
CA LYS A 72 -29.86 -8.88 32.58
C LYS A 72 -29.30 -7.47 32.79
N THR A 73 -28.70 -7.22 33.96
CA THR A 73 -28.09 -5.91 34.24
C THR A 73 -26.94 -5.60 33.28
N ALA A 74 -26.10 -6.59 32.96
CA ALA A 74 -25.02 -6.41 31.98
C ALA A 74 -25.55 -6.12 30.56
N GLN A 75 -26.66 -6.77 30.16
CA GLN A 75 -27.33 -6.48 28.88
C GLN A 75 -27.88 -5.06 28.85
N ASP A 76 -28.63 -4.65 29.88
CA ASP A 76 -29.23 -3.33 29.96
C ASP A 76 -28.17 -2.22 29.91
N GLN A 77 -27.03 -2.44 30.59
CA GLN A 77 -25.88 -1.53 30.55
C GLN A 77 -25.26 -1.43 29.15
N ILE A 78 -25.01 -2.56 28.48
CA ILE A 78 -24.51 -2.55 27.10
C ILE A 78 -25.50 -1.86 26.17
N SER A 79 -26.79 -2.18 26.23
CA SER A 79 -27.80 -1.57 25.37
C SER A 79 -27.87 -0.06 25.57
N SER A 80 -27.78 0.42 26.81
CA SER A 80 -27.71 1.86 27.09
C SER A 80 -26.45 2.50 26.50
N ALA A 81 -25.28 1.86 26.64
CA ALA A 81 -24.03 2.35 26.09
C ALA A 81 -24.04 2.38 24.55
N ILE A 82 -24.57 1.34 23.89
CA ILE A 82 -24.74 1.32 22.43
C ILE A 82 -25.58 2.52 21.97
N ASN A 83 -26.71 2.78 22.63
CA ASN A 83 -27.58 3.89 22.26
C ASN A 83 -26.88 5.23 22.43
N LYS A 84 -26.19 5.44 23.55
CA LYS A 84 -25.42 6.68 23.80
C LYS A 84 -24.33 6.90 22.75
N VAL A 85 -23.54 5.87 22.46
CA VAL A 85 -22.48 5.92 21.44
C VAL A 85 -23.08 6.16 20.06
N SER A 86 -24.14 5.43 19.68
CA SER A 86 -24.81 5.61 18.40
C SER A 86 -25.36 7.04 18.23
N ASP A 87 -25.98 7.60 19.26
CA ASP A 87 -26.52 8.96 19.21
C ASP A 87 -25.42 10.04 19.18
N ALA A 88 -24.32 9.83 19.91
CA ALA A 88 -23.18 10.73 19.90
C ALA A 88 -22.50 10.75 18.51
N ILE A 89 -22.32 9.58 17.90
CA ILE A 89 -21.74 9.43 16.56
C ILE A 89 -22.65 10.03 15.48
N LYS A 90 -23.98 9.90 15.61
CA LYS A 90 -24.93 10.53 14.67
C LYS A 90 -24.85 12.04 14.64
N LYS A 91 -24.56 12.67 15.78
CA LYS A 91 -24.36 14.13 15.86
C LYS A 91 -23.14 14.60 15.07
N LEU A 92 -22.17 13.71 14.82
CA LEU A 92 -20.99 13.97 14.00
C LEU A 92 -21.25 13.76 12.50
N GLY A 93 -22.49 13.46 12.09
CA GLY A 93 -22.89 13.31 10.69
C GLY A 93 -22.76 11.89 10.13
N ILE A 94 -22.55 10.89 10.99
CA ILE A 94 -22.59 9.47 10.58
C ILE A 94 -24.02 8.96 10.60
N GLU A 95 -24.45 8.35 9.51
CA GLU A 95 -25.79 7.81 9.40
C GLU A 95 -25.96 6.50 10.18
N GLN A 96 -27.18 6.21 10.65
CA GLN A 96 -27.48 4.96 11.36
C GLN A 96 -27.10 3.72 10.54
N LYS A 97 -27.25 3.77 9.20
CA LYS A 97 -26.90 2.65 8.30
C LYS A 97 -25.40 2.32 8.30
N ASP A 98 -24.58 3.28 8.71
CA ASP A 98 -23.13 3.16 8.76
C ASP A 98 -22.63 2.74 10.15
N ILE A 99 -23.54 2.51 11.11
CA ILE A 99 -23.26 1.97 12.45
C ILE A 99 -23.84 0.55 12.54
N GLN A 100 -22.98 -0.44 12.75
CA GLN A 100 -23.36 -1.85 12.83
C GLN A 100 -22.86 -2.48 14.12
N THR A 101 -23.76 -3.08 14.89
CA THR A 101 -23.38 -3.91 16.04
C THR A 101 -22.93 -5.28 15.58
N GLN A 102 -21.80 -5.72 16.08
CA GLN A 102 -21.12 -6.97 15.78
C GLN A 102 -20.69 -7.67 17.07
N ASN A 103 -20.51 -8.98 17.02
CA ASN A 103 -19.83 -9.78 18.04
C ASN A 103 -20.36 -9.54 19.46
N TYR A 104 -21.67 -9.70 19.66
CA TYR A 104 -22.28 -9.65 20.99
C TYR A 104 -22.03 -10.95 21.74
N GLN A 105 -21.36 -10.87 22.88
CA GLN A 105 -20.94 -12.01 23.69
C GLN A 105 -21.24 -11.73 25.16
N ILE A 106 -21.65 -12.76 25.91
CA ILE A 106 -21.79 -12.70 27.37
C ILE A 106 -21.07 -13.90 27.95
N ASN A 107 -20.16 -13.64 28.89
CA ASN A 107 -19.39 -14.66 29.58
C ASN A 107 -19.58 -14.52 31.09
N PRO A 108 -19.81 -15.61 31.84
CA PRO A 108 -19.73 -15.58 33.29
C PRO A 108 -18.28 -15.33 33.74
N ASN A 109 -18.12 -14.46 34.73
CA ASN A 109 -16.84 -14.23 35.40
C ASN A 109 -16.73 -15.20 36.58
N TYR A 110 -15.66 -16.00 36.58
CA TYR A 110 -15.35 -16.92 37.66
C TYR A 110 -14.20 -16.36 38.48
N ASP A 111 -14.33 -16.41 39.80
CA ASP A 111 -13.21 -16.21 40.71
C ASP A 111 -12.59 -17.56 41.07
N PHE A 112 -11.26 -17.60 41.00
CA PHE A 112 -10.41 -18.76 41.24
C PHE A 112 -9.58 -18.62 42.52
N GLN A 113 -9.82 -17.60 43.35
CA GLN A 113 -9.08 -17.36 44.59
C GLN A 113 -9.29 -18.42 45.70
N GLY A 114 -10.11 -19.47 45.46
CA GLY A 114 -10.35 -20.54 46.43
C GLY A 114 -10.51 -21.93 45.78
N PRO A 115 -10.70 -22.99 46.60
CA PRO A 115 -10.82 -24.38 46.13
C PRO A 115 -12.10 -24.68 45.32
N THR A 116 -12.98 -23.69 45.13
CA THR A 116 -14.24 -23.85 44.40
C THR A 116 -14.44 -22.67 43.46
N GLN A 117 -14.70 -22.93 42.18
CA GLN A 117 -15.09 -21.88 41.23
C GLN A 117 -16.41 -21.26 41.65
N ARG A 118 -16.42 -19.94 41.87
CA ARG A 118 -17.65 -19.19 42.13
C ARG A 118 -17.84 -18.15 41.05
N ILE A 119 -19.07 -18.07 40.53
CA ILE A 119 -19.45 -16.99 39.61
C ILE A 119 -19.52 -15.71 40.43
N THR A 120 -18.69 -14.73 40.09
CA THR A 120 -18.68 -13.39 40.73
C THR A 120 -19.49 -12.37 39.95
N GLY A 121 -19.84 -12.68 38.70
CA GLY A 121 -20.72 -11.87 37.88
C GLY A 121 -20.71 -12.32 36.42
N TYR A 122 -21.15 -11.43 35.55
CA TYR A 122 -21.19 -11.62 34.10
C TYR A 122 -20.54 -10.44 33.43
N SER A 123 -19.68 -10.72 32.45
CA SER A 123 -19.12 -9.76 31.53
C SER A 123 -19.83 -9.90 30.19
N ALA A 124 -20.48 -8.82 29.77
CA ALA A 124 -20.98 -8.68 28.42
C ALA A 124 -20.00 -7.85 27.60
N SER A 125 -19.84 -8.16 26.33
CA SER A 125 -19.01 -7.41 25.39
C SER A 125 -19.67 -7.37 24.02
N THR A 126 -19.53 -6.26 23.31
CA THR A 126 -19.97 -6.11 21.92
C THR A 126 -19.03 -5.18 21.17
N ASN A 127 -18.98 -5.28 19.85
CA ASN A 127 -18.22 -4.37 19.00
C ASN A 127 -19.16 -3.61 18.06
N LEU A 128 -18.94 -2.32 17.90
CA LEU A 128 -19.62 -1.48 16.92
C LEU A 128 -18.66 -1.21 15.76
N SER A 129 -19.06 -1.62 14.56
CA SER A 129 -18.40 -1.24 13.31
C SER A 129 -19.04 0.04 12.78
N ILE A 130 -18.23 1.10 12.69
CA ILE A 130 -18.65 2.43 12.27
C ILE A 130 -17.91 2.77 10.98
N LYS A 131 -18.67 2.98 9.90
CA LYS A 131 -18.13 3.40 8.62
C LYS A 131 -18.07 4.91 8.54
N VAL A 132 -16.86 5.45 8.50
CA VAL A 132 -16.60 6.88 8.42
C VAL A 132 -16.14 7.23 7.01
N ARG A 133 -16.94 8.00 6.27
CA ARG A 133 -16.60 8.48 4.91
C ARG A 133 -15.72 9.73 4.91
N ASN A 134 -15.65 10.44 6.04
CA ASN A 134 -14.76 11.58 6.21
C ASN A 134 -13.67 11.21 7.21
N ILE A 135 -12.47 10.94 6.70
CA ILE A 135 -11.36 10.48 7.55
C ILE A 135 -10.91 11.51 8.59
N ASP A 136 -11.18 12.80 8.35
CA ASP A 136 -10.85 13.88 9.29
C ASP A 136 -11.72 13.83 10.56
N LEU A 137 -12.91 13.20 10.48
CA LEU A 137 -13.81 12.99 11.61
C LEU A 137 -13.48 11.73 12.42
N VAL A 138 -12.58 10.86 11.96
CA VAL A 138 -12.29 9.58 12.64
C VAL A 138 -11.83 9.80 14.07
N ASN A 139 -10.95 10.76 14.31
CA ASN A 139 -10.47 11.06 15.66
C ASN A 139 -11.62 11.55 16.57
N GLN A 140 -12.45 12.46 16.06
CA GLN A 140 -13.62 12.96 16.81
C GLN A 140 -14.64 11.85 17.10
N VAL A 141 -14.81 10.90 16.18
CA VAL A 141 -15.68 9.73 16.36
C VAL A 141 -15.11 8.80 17.42
N ILE A 142 -13.80 8.59 17.46
CA ILE A 142 -13.13 7.81 18.51
C ILE A 142 -13.33 8.48 19.86
N ASP A 143 -13.01 9.76 19.98
CA ASP A 143 -13.12 10.52 21.24
C ASP A 143 -14.57 10.49 21.76
N SER A 144 -15.53 10.81 20.88
CA SER A 144 -16.95 10.81 21.20
C SER A 144 -17.46 9.42 21.60
N ALA A 145 -17.02 8.35 20.91
CA ALA A 145 -17.40 7.00 21.29
C ALA A 145 -16.83 6.61 22.65
N THR A 146 -15.56 6.93 22.93
CA THR A 146 -14.89 6.62 24.19
C THR A 146 -15.50 7.38 25.37
N GLU A 147 -15.80 8.67 25.22
CA GLU A 147 -16.50 9.47 26.24
C GLU A 147 -17.91 8.93 26.56
N ASN A 148 -18.59 8.33 25.59
CA ASN A 148 -19.98 7.88 25.73
C ASN A 148 -20.14 6.40 26.10
N GLY A 149 -19.06 5.69 26.40
CA GLY A 149 -19.09 4.34 26.97
C GLY A 149 -18.40 3.26 26.15
N ALA A 150 -17.76 3.61 25.04
CA ALA A 150 -16.81 2.71 24.42
C ALA A 150 -15.54 2.62 25.27
N ASN A 151 -15.15 1.41 25.62
CA ASN A 151 -14.00 1.17 26.49
C ASN A 151 -12.95 0.26 25.85
N GLN A 152 -13.19 -0.21 24.63
CA GLN A 152 -12.21 -0.89 23.80
C GLN A 152 -12.21 -0.19 22.44
N VAL A 153 -11.06 0.29 21.98
CA VAL A 153 -10.91 0.75 20.60
C VAL A 153 -10.29 -0.40 19.82
N GLY A 154 -11.05 -0.98 18.90
CA GLY A 154 -10.59 -2.01 17.99
C GLY A 154 -9.72 -1.42 16.88
N GLY A 155 -8.96 -2.28 16.18
CA GLY A 155 -8.10 -1.85 15.07
C GLY A 155 -8.83 -1.04 14.01
N ILE A 156 -8.13 -0.08 13.41
CA ILE A 156 -8.64 0.73 12.30
C ILE A 156 -8.36 -0.02 11.00
N ASP A 157 -9.40 -0.60 10.40
CA ASP A 157 -9.31 -1.22 9.08
C ASP A 157 -9.55 -0.16 8.00
N ARG A 158 -8.49 0.17 7.26
CA ARG A 158 -8.56 1.06 6.10
C ARG A 158 -8.64 0.23 4.83
N LYS A 159 -9.75 0.31 4.10
CA LYS A 159 -9.88 -0.35 2.80
C LYS A 159 -9.37 0.59 1.72
N SER A 160 -8.15 0.35 1.22
CA SER A 160 -7.67 1.01 0.00
C SER A 160 -8.41 0.40 -1.20
N GLY A 161 -9.12 1.23 -1.97
CA GLY A 161 -9.71 0.81 -3.23
C GLY A 161 -8.61 0.52 -4.24
N SER A 162 -8.27 -0.76 -4.42
CA SER A 162 -7.49 -1.25 -5.55
C SER A 162 -8.32 -1.08 -6.82
N ALA A 163 -8.19 0.07 -7.50
CA ALA A 163 -8.62 0.21 -8.88
C ALA A 163 -7.63 -0.61 -9.74
N GLY A 164 -8.18 -1.58 -10.48
CA GLY A 164 -7.45 -2.33 -11.50
C GLY A 164 -7.19 -1.53 -12.77
#